data_AF-A0A7J4N8F5-F1
#
_entry.id   AF-A0A7J4N8F5-F1
#
_cell.length_a   1.000
_cell.length_b   1.000
_cell.length_c   1.000
_cell.angle_alpha   90.00
_cell.angle_beta   90.00
_cell.angle_gamma   90.00
#
_symmetry.space_group_name_H-M   'P 1'
#
loop_
_entity.id
_entity.type
_entity.pdbx_description
1 polymer ?
#
loop_
_entity_poly.entity_id
_entity_poly.type
_entity_poly.pdbx_seq_one_letter_code
_entity_poly.pdbx_strand_id
1 'polypeptide(L)'
;MNARLIYKFFEAANMQRWNDHIRPVELTELDKQSHKMVIAYVLARFEETEKGTKIDWTRIIEGGIFEFLHRIFLTDLKPPVYHRMQKEKGGEL
;
A
#
# COMPACT_ATOMS: atom_id res chain seq x y z
N MET A 1 -10.88 -9.91 17.79
CA MET A 1 -9.86 -9.40 16.84
C MET A 1 -9.28 -10.59 16.08
N ASN A 2 -9.15 -10.53 14.75
CA ASN A 2 -8.69 -11.67 13.94
C ASN A 2 -7.15 -11.80 13.99
N ALA A 3 -6.64 -12.84 14.65
CA ALA A 3 -5.20 -13.06 14.82
C ALA A 3 -4.44 -13.20 13.50
N ARG A 4 -5.07 -13.77 12.46
CA ARG A 4 -4.44 -13.93 11.14
C ARG A 4 -4.20 -12.59 10.45
N LEU A 5 -5.15 -11.66 10.58
CA LEU A 5 -5.02 -10.32 10.01
C LEU A 5 -3.89 -9.54 10.68
N ILE A 6 -3.78 -9.63 12.01
CA ILE A 6 -2.68 -9.01 12.76
C ILE A 6 -1.34 -9.58 12.29
N TYR A 7 -1.25 -10.90 12.12
CA TYR A 7 -0.03 -11.54 11.64
C TYR A 7 0.38 -11.04 10.25
N LYS A 8 -0.58 -10.77 9.35
CA LYS A 8 -0.31 -10.15 8.05
C LYS A 8 0.28 -8.75 8.16
N PHE A 9 -0.16 -7.94 9.11
CA PHE A 9 0.47 -6.63 9.36
C PHE A 9 1.89 -6.78 9.90
N PHE A 10 2.14 -7.75 10.78
CA PHE A 10 3.51 -8.05 11.23
C PHE A 10 4.40 -8.55 10.09
N GLU A 11 3.90 -9.40 9.19
CA GLU A 11 4.64 -9.80 7.99
C GLU A 11 5.03 -8.59 7.15
N ALA A 12 4.11 -7.65 6.92
CA ALA A 12 4.39 -6.44 6.16
C ALA A 12 5.45 -5.53 6.79
N ALA A 13 5.44 -5.43 8.13
CA ALA A 13 6.45 -4.71 8.90
C ALA A 13 7.83 -5.39 8.86
N ASN A 14 7.92 -6.66 8.47
CA ASN A 14 9.17 -7.40 8.30
C ASN A 14 9.51 -7.66 6.82
N MET A 15 8.63 -7.29 5.89
CA MET A 15 8.82 -7.49 4.46
C MET A 15 9.75 -6.41 3.92
N GLN A 16 11.02 -6.73 3.82
CA GLN A 16 12.04 -5.81 3.34
C GLN A 16 11.84 -5.46 1.87
N ARG A 17 12.07 -4.19 1.53
CA ARG A 17 11.98 -3.65 0.18
C ARG A 17 13.33 -3.16 -0.32
N TRP A 18 13.41 -3.01 -1.64
CA TRP A 18 14.60 -2.58 -2.37
C TRP A 18 15.78 -3.56 -2.26
N ASN A 19 15.48 -4.85 -2.13
CA ASN A 19 16.46 -5.92 -1.96
C ASN A 19 17.33 -6.14 -3.21
N ASP A 20 16.98 -5.54 -4.34
CA ASP A 20 17.70 -5.60 -5.61
C ASP A 20 18.71 -4.45 -5.80
N HIS A 21 18.80 -3.51 -4.86
CA HIS A 21 19.71 -2.35 -4.89
C HIS A 21 20.52 -2.24 -3.59
N ILE A 22 21.62 -1.47 -3.60
CA ILE A 22 22.35 -1.12 -2.37
C ILE A 22 21.42 -0.31 -1.48
N ARG A 23 21.17 -0.81 -0.27
CA ARG A 23 20.19 -0.25 0.65
C ARG A 23 20.87 0.34 1.89
N PRO A 24 20.99 1.69 2.00
CA PRO A 24 21.65 2.34 3.14
C PRO A 24 20.77 2.41 4.41
N VAL A 25 19.45 2.21 4.28
CA VAL A 25 18.47 2.25 5.38
C VAL A 25 17.47 1.11 5.24
N GLU A 26 17.05 0.49 6.33
CA GLU A 26 16.02 -0.55 6.26
C GLU A 26 14.68 0.06 5.87
N LEU A 27 14.07 -0.48 4.81
CA LEU A 27 12.75 -0.10 4.32
C LEU A 27 11.88 -1.34 4.23
N THR A 28 10.68 -1.22 4.75
CA THR A 28 9.68 -2.29 4.76
C THR A 28 8.50 -1.95 3.85
N GLU A 29 7.65 -2.95 3.59
CA GLU A 29 6.39 -2.68 2.89
C GLU A 29 5.48 -1.75 3.70
N LEU A 30 5.48 -1.87 5.03
CA LEU A 30 4.70 -0.99 5.88
C LEU A 30 5.16 0.47 5.73
N ASP A 31 6.47 0.73 5.67
CA ASP A 31 7.01 2.08 5.50
C ASP A 31 6.57 2.70 4.18
N LYS A 32 6.66 1.92 3.10
CA LYS A 32 6.24 2.33 1.75
C LYS A 32 4.76 2.72 1.72
N GLN A 33 3.90 1.91 2.33
CA GLN A 33 2.45 2.14 2.32
C GLN A 33 2.04 3.28 3.25
N SER A 34 2.72 3.42 4.40
CA SER A 34 2.55 4.56 5.30
C SER A 34 2.90 5.87 4.61
N HIS A 35 4.00 5.90 3.85
CA HIS A 35 4.41 7.09 3.11
C HIS A 35 3.37 7.50 2.06
N LYS A 36 2.80 6.55 1.32
CA LYS A 36 1.70 6.82 0.39
C LYS A 36 0.48 7.42 1.09
N MET A 37 0.11 6.91 2.27
CA MET A 37 -1.01 7.46 3.03
C MET A 37 -0.76 8.87 3.52
N VAL A 38 0.48 9.19 3.92
CA VAL A 38 0.87 10.57 4.26
C VAL A 38 0.71 11.48 3.05
N ILE A 39 1.18 11.07 1.87
CA ILE A 39 1.01 11.83 0.62
C ILE A 39 -0.49 12.05 0.31
N ALA A 40 -1.29 10.98 0.35
CA ALA A 40 -2.73 11.05 0.09
C ALA A 40 -3.43 12.01 1.07
N TYR A 41 -3.08 11.96 2.35
CA TYR A 41 -3.57 12.90 3.36
C TYR A 41 -3.21 14.35 3.03
N VAL A 42 -1.94 14.64 2.72
CA VAL A 42 -1.50 16.01 2.41
C VAL A 42 -2.25 16.55 1.18
N LEU A 43 -2.37 15.75 0.13
CA LEU A 43 -3.11 16.13 -1.08
C LEU A 43 -4.59 16.37 -0.78
N ALA A 44 -5.25 15.45 -0.08
CA ALA A 44 -6.65 15.57 0.28
C ALA A 44 -6.93 16.81 1.13
N ARG A 45 -6.08 17.10 2.13
CA ARG A 45 -6.18 18.32 2.94
C ARG A 45 -6.04 19.59 2.10
N PHE A 46 -5.11 19.60 1.16
CA PHE A 46 -4.94 20.75 0.25
C PHE A 46 -6.17 20.96 -0.64
N GLU A 47 -6.77 19.89 -1.16
CA GLU A 47 -8.02 19.99 -1.93
C GLU A 47 -9.19 20.53 -1.09
N GLU A 48 -9.28 20.15 0.19
CA GLU A 48 -10.28 20.71 1.11
C GLU A 48 -10.03 22.20 1.37
N THR A 49 -8.79 22.61 1.68
CA THR A 49 -8.49 23.98 2.11
C THR A 49 -8.44 24.98 0.97
N GLU A 50 -7.78 24.63 -0.14
CA GLU A 50 -7.54 25.59 -1.22
C GLU A 50 -8.62 25.58 -2.29
N LYS A 51 -9.30 24.44 -2.48
CA LYS A 51 -10.29 24.27 -3.55
C LYS A 51 -11.71 24.08 -3.03
N GLY A 52 -11.90 23.96 -1.72
CA GLY A 52 -13.21 23.73 -1.11
C GLY A 52 -13.85 22.39 -1.51
N THR A 53 -13.04 21.45 -1.99
CA THR A 53 -13.54 20.13 -2.42
C THR A 53 -13.92 19.32 -1.20
N LYS A 54 -15.12 18.71 -1.21
CA LYS A 54 -15.51 17.76 -0.15
C LYS A 54 -14.77 16.44 -0.35
N ILE A 55 -13.94 16.06 0.61
CA ILE A 55 -13.23 14.79 0.60
C ILE A 55 -13.98 13.72 1.38
N ASP A 56 -14.04 12.52 0.81
CA ASP A 56 -14.47 11.32 1.51
C ASP A 56 -13.25 10.61 2.12
N TRP A 57 -12.97 10.94 3.38
CA TRP A 57 -11.85 10.37 4.12
C TRP A 57 -11.96 8.87 4.32
N THR A 58 -13.18 8.35 4.49
CA THR A 58 -13.42 6.91 4.64
C THR A 58 -12.96 6.18 3.39
N ARG A 59 -13.32 6.67 2.20
CA ARG A 59 -12.86 6.06 0.94
C ARG A 59 -11.34 6.09 0.77
N ILE A 60 -10.67 7.16 1.18
CA ILE A 60 -9.20 7.25 1.10
C ILE A 60 -8.56 6.22 2.03
N ILE A 61 -9.05 6.14 3.27
CA ILE A 61 -8.52 5.20 4.28
C ILE A 61 -8.77 3.75 3.85
N GLU A 62 -10.00 3.43 3.44
CA GLU A 62 -10.36 2.10 2.95
C GLU A 62 -9.53 1.73 1.73
N GLY A 63 -9.43 2.63 0.74
CA GLY A 63 -8.61 2.43 -0.45
C GLY A 63 -7.15 2.12 -0.12
N GLY A 64 -6.56 2.87 0.82
CA GLY A 64 -5.20 2.63 1.29
C GLY A 64 -5.02 1.28 2.00
N ILE A 65 -5.97 0.92 2.87
CA ILE A 65 -5.94 -0.38 3.58
C ILE A 65 -6.11 -1.54 2.58
N PHE A 66 -7.04 -1.45 1.64
CA PHE A 66 -7.26 -2.51 0.65
C PHE A 66 -6.08 -2.64 -0.32
N GLU A 67 -5.48 -1.52 -0.78
CA GLU A 67 -4.25 -1.57 -1.56
C GLU A 67 -3.12 -2.24 -0.77
N PHE A 68 -2.96 -1.86 0.50
CA PHE A 68 -1.94 -2.46 1.37
C PHE A 68 -2.15 -3.96 1.52
N LEU A 69 -3.35 -4.40 1.90
CA LEU A 69 -3.68 -5.82 2.06
C LEU A 69 -3.40 -6.59 0.78
N HIS A 70 -3.83 -6.08 -0.38
CA HIS A 70 -3.58 -6.70 -1.67
C HIS A 70 -2.07 -6.92 -1.92
N ARG A 71 -1.22 -5.97 -1.53
CA ARG A 71 0.25 -6.10 -1.63
C ARG A 71 0.82 -7.12 -0.67
N ILE A 72 0.30 -7.22 0.56
CA ILE A 72 0.75 -8.23 1.52
C ILE A 72 0.42 -9.64 1.02
N PHE A 73 -0.80 -9.84 0.50
CA PHE A 73 -1.25 -11.15 0.03
C PHE A 73 -0.54 -11.61 -1.24
N LEU A 74 -0.23 -10.70 -2.17
CA LEU A 74 0.52 -11.03 -3.39
C LEU A 74 2.04 -11.12 -3.21
N THR A 75 2.55 -10.88 -2.00
CA THR A 75 3.98 -10.98 -1.61
C THR A 75 4.91 -10.00 -2.34
N ASP A 76 6.24 -10.16 -2.17
CA ASP A 76 7.29 -9.36 -2.83
C ASP A 76 7.41 -9.71 -4.33
N LEU A 77 6.32 -9.49 -5.07
CA LEU A 77 6.29 -9.70 -6.50
C LEU A 77 6.90 -8.51 -7.22
N LYS A 78 7.87 -8.76 -8.11
CA LYS A 78 8.42 -7.71 -8.97
C LYS A 78 7.31 -7.11 -9.84
N PRO A 79 7.28 -5.78 -10.06
CA PRO A 79 6.23 -5.12 -10.86
C PRO A 79 5.95 -5.75 -12.23
N PRO A 80 6.95 -6.22 -13.02
CA PRO A 80 6.69 -6.86 -14.31
C PRO A 80 5.88 -8.15 -14.20
N VAL A 81 6.08 -8.94 -13.14
CA VAL A 81 5.35 -10.19 -12.92
C VAL A 81 3.92 -9.88 -12.48
N TYR A 82 3.74 -8.88 -11.62
CA TYR A 82 2.43 -8.39 -11.21
C TYR A 82 1.59 -7.92 -12.42
N HIS A 83 2.16 -7.10 -13.30
CA HIS A 83 1.46 -6.62 -14.48
C HIS A 83 1.11 -7.76 -15.45
N ARG A 84 1.98 -8.78 -15.57
CA ARG A 84 1.67 -9.97 -16.37
C ARG A 84 0.50 -10.75 -15.76
N MET A 85 0.50 -10.97 -14.45
CA MET A 85 -0.59 -11.66 -13.75
C MET A 85 -1.91 -10.91 -13.89
N GLN A 86 -1.93 -9.57 -13.75
CA GLN A 86 -3.14 -8.78 -13.98
C GLN A 86 -3.63 -8.87 -15.43
N LYS A 87 -2.72 -8.90 -16.41
CA LYS A 87 -3.09 -9.03 -17.83
C LYS A 87 -3.72 -10.39 -18.14
N GLU A 88 -3.22 -11.46 -17.53
CA GLU A 88 -3.66 -12.83 -17.82
C GLU A 88 -4.83 -13.29 -16.94
N LYS A 89 -4.92 -12.80 -15.69
CA LYS A 89 -5.87 -13.28 -14.66
C LYS A 89 -6.56 -12.15 -13.88
N GLY A 90 -6.57 -10.91 -14.38
CA GLY A 90 -7.07 -9.75 -13.63
C GLY A 90 -8.54 -9.79 -13.21
N GLY A 91 -9.38 -10.66 -13.78
CA GLY A 91 -10.75 -10.87 -13.31
C GLY A 91 -10.87 -11.84 -12.12
N GLU A 92 -9.81 -12.59 -11.81
CA GLU A 92 -9.74 -13.58 -10.72
C GLU A 92 -8.90 -13.07 -9.53
N LEU A 93 -8.24 -11.93 -9.68
CA LEU A 93 -7.34 -11.27 -8.73
C LEU A 93 -8.00 -10.02 -8.15
#